data_AF-F3CGY6-F1
#
_entry.id   AF-F3CGY6-F1
#
_cell.length_a   1.000
_cell.length_b   1.000
_cell.length_c   1.000
_cell.angle_alpha   90.00
_cell.angle_beta   90.00
_cell.angle_gamma   90.00
#
_symmetry.space_group_name_H-M   'P 1'
#
loop_
_entity.id
_entity.type
_entity.pdbx_description
1 polymer ?
#
loop_
_entity_poly.entity_id
_entity_poly.type
_entity_poly.pdbx_seq_one_letter_code
_entity_poly.pdbx_strand_id
1 'polypeptide(L)' 'GYSVRYLRLPRLMEELGLAHGDGRFAKLMAGYAKTDLLILDDWGLAPFTAAQRRDMLELLDDR' A
#
# COMPACT_ATOMS: atom_id res chain seq x y z
N GLY A 1 -3.26 -8.25 21.44
CA GLY A 1 -3.92 -7.00 21.00
C GLY A 1 -3.84 -6.93 19.48
N TYR A 2 -4.70 -6.12 18.84
CA TYR A 2 -4.70 -5.98 17.38
C TYR A 2 -3.66 -4.95 16.91
N SER A 3 -2.99 -5.26 15.81
CA SER A 3 -2.08 -4.37 15.11
C SER A 3 -2.84 -3.46 14.14
N VAL A 4 -2.56 -2.16 14.21
CA VAL A 4 -3.20 -1.16 13.36
C VAL A 4 -2.11 -0.34 12.68
N ARG A 5 -2.26 -0.06 11.39
CA ARG A 5 -1.36 0.84 10.65
C ARG A 5 -2.19 1.88 9.89
N TYR A 6 -1.87 3.14 10.13
CA TYR A 6 -2.41 4.27 9.40
C TYR A 6 -1.44 4.66 8.28
N LEU A 7 -1.95 4.82 7.06
CA LEU A 7 -1.19 5.11 5.86
C LEU A 7 -1.89 6.24 5.09
N ARG A 8 -1.14 7.28 4.72
CA ARG A 8 -1.62 8.27 3.77
C ARG A 8 -1.34 7.78 2.36
N LEU A 9 -2.37 7.77 1.52
CA LEU A 9 -2.32 7.15 0.20
C LEU A 9 -1.21 7.71 -0.71
N PRO A 10 -1.00 9.04 -0.81
CA PRO A 10 0.07 9.59 -1.66
C PRO A 10 1.46 9.05 -1.29
N ARG A 11 1.75 8.98 0.02
CA ARG A 11 3.03 8.47 0.53
C ARG A 11 3.17 6.97 0.32
N LEU A 12 2.09 6.21 0.48
CA LEU A 12 2.09 4.78 0.18
C LEU A 12 2.40 4.53 -1.31
N MET A 13 1.76 5.27 -2.22
CA MET A 13 2.01 5.11 -3.65
C MET A 13 3.46 5.44 -4.04
N GLU A 14 4.06 6.47 -3.43
CA GLU A 14 5.49 6.78 -3.62
C GLU A 14 6.39 5.65 -3.11
N GLU A 15 6.11 5.13 -1.91
CA GLU A 15 6.89 4.05 -1.32
C GLU A 15 6.83 2.76 -2.16
N LEU A 16 5.64 2.39 -2.63
CA LEU A 16 5.45 1.23 -3.50
C LEU A 16 6.20 1.41 -4.83
N GLY A 17 6.18 2.62 -5.41
CA GLY A 17 6.96 2.95 -6.61
C GLY A 17 8.47 2.79 -6.41
N LEU A 18 9.01 3.24 -5.28
CA LEU A 18 10.43 3.05 -4.93
C LEU A 18 10.76 1.57 -4.68
N ALA A 19 9.86 0.86 -4.01
CA ALA A 19 10.04 -0.55 -3.63
C ALA A 19 10.06 -1.50 -4.84
N HIS A 20 9.40 -1.12 -5.95
CA HIS A 20 9.55 -1.80 -7.23
C HIS A 20 10.98 -1.65 -7.78
N GLY A 21 11.57 -0.46 -7.68
CA GLY A 21 12.91 -0.16 -8.20
C GLY A 21 14.05 -0.80 -7.42
N ASP A 22 13.87 -1.11 -6.13
CA ASP A 22 14.88 -1.69 -5.27
C ASP A 22 14.57 -3.13 -4.78
N GLY A 23 13.49 -3.73 -5.28
CA GLY A 23 13.10 -5.12 -5.00
C GLY A 23 12.46 -5.36 -3.64
N ARG A 24 12.12 -4.32 -2.87
CA ARG A 24 11.47 -4.45 -1.55
C ARG A 24 9.95 -4.61 -1.62
N PHE A 25 9.34 -4.51 -2.79
CA PHE A 25 7.88 -4.49 -2.96
C PHE A 25 7.19 -5.66 -2.24
N ALA A 26 7.55 -6.90 -2.56
CA ALA A 26 6.96 -8.10 -1.94
C ALA A 26 7.11 -8.12 -0.40
N LYS A 27 8.23 -7.61 0.12
CA LYS A 27 8.46 -7.52 1.56
C LYS A 27 7.53 -6.51 2.23
N LEU A 28 7.26 -5.38 1.58
CA LEU A 28 6.30 -4.39 2.07
C LEU A 28 4.88 -4.95 2.07
N MET A 29 4.46 -5.58 0.96
CA MET A 29 3.15 -6.22 0.83
C MET A 29 2.92 -7.27 1.92
N ALA A 30 3.88 -8.17 2.12
CA ALA A 30 3.82 -9.15 3.20
C ALA A 30 3.77 -8.52 4.60
N GLY A 31 4.37 -7.34 4.78
CA GLY A 31 4.28 -6.57 6.03
C GLY A 31 2.89 -5.96 6.25
N TYR A 32 2.26 -5.48 5.18
CA TYR A 32 0.90 -4.96 5.22
C TYR A 32 -0.14 -6.06 5.44
N ALA A 33 -0.03 -7.19 4.74
CA ALA A 33 -0.91 -8.35 4.91
C ALA A 33 -0.97 -8.85 6.37
N LYS A 34 0.14 -8.80 7.10
CA LYS A 34 0.23 -9.21 8.51
C LYS A 34 -0.40 -8.24 9.51
N THR A 35 -0.79 -7.03 9.09
CA THR A 35 -1.42 -6.06 10.00
C THR A 35 -2.91 -6.36 10.12
N ASP A 36 -3.49 -6.32 11.31
CA ASP A 36 -4.92 -6.67 11.49
C ASP A 36 -5.85 -5.61 10.85
N LEU A 37 -5.48 -4.32 10.94
CA LEU A 37 -6.24 -3.21 10.33
C LEU A 37 -5.30 -2.21 9.63
N LEU A 38 -5.58 -1.95 8.35
CA LEU A 38 -5.00 -0.83 7.60
C LEU A 38 -6.02 0.29 7.48
N ILE A 39 -5.63 1.50 7.89
CA ILE A 39 -6.42 2.72 7.67
C ILE A 39 -5.74 3.49 6.56
N LEU A 40 -6.46 3.69 5.45
CA LEU A 40 -5.99 4.44 4.30
C LEU A 40 -6.66 5.81 4.29
N ASP A 41 -5.88 6.87 4.44
CA ASP A 41 -6.33 8.27 4.43
C ASP A 41 -5.86 9.00 3.17
N ASP A 42 -6.41 10.19 2.92
CA ASP A 42 -6.13 11.02 1.73
C ASP A 42 -6.55 10.33 0.41
N TRP A 43 -7.62 9.54 0.43
CA TRP A 43 -8.17 8.91 -0.78
C TRP A 43 -8.84 9.93 -1.70
N GLY A 44 -8.62 9.79 -3.02
CA GLY A 44 -9.32 10.60 -4.02
C GLY A 44 -8.76 12.01 -4.22
N LEU A 45 -7.60 12.34 -3.64
CA LEU A 45 -6.91 13.61 -3.91
C LEU A 45 -6.38 13.74 -5.35
N ALA A 46 -6.10 12.61 -6.00
CA ALA A 46 -5.69 12.52 -7.40
C ALA A 46 -6.11 11.17 -8.00
N PRO A 47 -6.35 11.09 -9.32
CA PRO A 47 -6.61 9.82 -9.97
C PRO A 47 -5.37 8.93 -9.92
N PHE A 48 -5.57 7.64 -9.68
CA PHE A 48 -4.47 6.67 -9.74
C PHE A 48 -3.94 6.47 -11.16
N THR A 49 -2.63 6.34 -11.27
CA THR A 49 -2.00 5.78 -12.47
C THR A 49 -2.36 4.30 -12.63
N ALA A 50 -2.14 3.74 -13.81
CA ALA A 50 -2.38 2.31 -14.05
C ALA A 50 -1.53 1.40 -13.13
N ALA A 51 -0.32 1.82 -12.77
CA ALA A 51 0.54 1.08 -11.83
C ALA A 51 -0.02 1.11 -10.42
N GLN A 52 -0.31 2.32 -9.91
CA GLN A 52 -0.89 2.51 -8.57
C GLN A 52 -2.21 1.77 -8.39
N ARG A 53 -3.05 1.68 -9.44
CA ARG A 53 -4.28 0.86 -9.40
C ARG A 53 -3.97 -0.61 -9.19
N ARG A 54 -2.95 -1.16 -9.86
CA ARG A 54 -2.56 -2.57 -9.70
C ARG A 54 -1.98 -2.81 -8.32
N ASP A 55 -1.10 -1.94 -7.85
CA ASP A 55 -0.51 -2.07 -6.51
C ASP A 55 -1.59 -1.97 -5.42
N MET A 56 -2.62 -1.13 -5.62
CA MET A 56 -3.76 -1.06 -4.73
C MET A 56 -4.61 -2.32 -4.74
N LEU A 57 -4.88 -2.90 -5.92
CA LEU A 57 -5.60 -4.17 -6.00
C LEU A 57 -4.81 -5.28 -5.31
N GLU A 58 -3.50 -5.35 -5.51
CA GLU A 58 -2.65 -6.35 -4.84
C GLU A 58 -2.66 -6.18 -3.32
N LEU A 59 -2.68 -4.94 -2.81
CA LEU A 59 -2.77 -4.68 -1.36
C LEU A 59 -4.10 -5.16 -0.77
N LEU A 60 -5.17 -5.06 -1.54
CA LEU A 60 -6.51 -5.47 -1.13
C LEU A 60 -6.70 -6.99 -1.26
N ASP A 61 -6.15 -7.62 -2.29
CA ASP A 61 -6.27 -9.05 -2.55
C ASP A 61 -5.46 -9.91 -1.56
N ASP A 62 -4.32 -9.40 -1.09
CA ASP A 62 -3.47 -10.07 -0.09
C ASP A 62 -4.08 -10.07 1.34
N ARG A 63 -5.26 -9.48 1.54
CA ARG A 63 -5.94 -9.31 2.84
C ARG A 63 -7.31 -9.94 2.89
#